data_AF-A0A3M1ATC7-F1
#
_entry.id   AF-A0A3M1ATC7-F1
#
_cell.length_a   1.000
_cell.length_b   1.000
_cell.length_c   1.000
_cell.angle_alpha   90.00
_cell.angle_beta   90.00
_cell.angle_gamma   90.00
#
_symmetry.space_group_name_H-M   'P 1'
#
loop_
_entity.id
_entity.type
_entity.pdbx_description
1 polymer ?
#
loop_
_entity_poly.entity_id
_entity_poly.type
_entity_poly.pdbx_seq_one_letter_code
_entity_poly.pdbx_strand_id
1 'polypeptide(L)' 'MASHKSQTAGCDSSVFTPKTMLVTGGAGFIGCNFVRYMLKTDPEIRIVNLDALTYAGSLENLKDLPDESRHV' A
#
# COMPACT_ATOMS: atom_id res chain seq x y z
N MET A 1 -26.54 12.31 17.31
CA MET A 1 -25.29 13.09 17.50
C MET A 1 -24.71 13.35 16.11
N ALA A 2 -25.29 14.30 15.36
CA ALA A 2 -24.81 15.68 15.20
C ALA A 2 -23.32 15.70 14.79
N SER A 3 -23.06 15.65 13.48
CA SER A 3 -22.81 16.82 12.62
C SER A 3 -21.39 17.39 12.79
N HIS A 4 -20.55 17.18 11.79
CA HIS A 4 -19.71 18.25 11.26
C HIS A 4 -19.39 17.95 9.78
N LYS A 5 -20.26 18.42 8.88
CA LYS A 5 -19.85 18.77 7.53
C LYS A 5 -19.22 20.17 7.60
N SER A 6 -17.91 20.24 7.41
CA SER A 6 -17.18 21.48 7.14
C SER A 6 -16.93 21.53 5.64
N GLN A 7 -17.61 22.44 4.96
CA GLN A 7 -17.38 22.77 3.55
C GLN A 7 -16.17 23.72 3.47
N THR A 8 -15.12 23.34 2.75
CA THR A 8 -14.05 24.24 2.31
C THR A 8 -13.94 24.22 0.79
N ALA A 9 -14.21 25.39 0.20
CA ALA A 9 -13.76 25.92 -1.09
C ALA A 9 -13.40 24.96 -2.26
N GLY A 10 -14.26 24.92 -3.28
CA GLY A 10 -13.89 25.11 -4.69
C GLY A 10 -12.67 24.36 -5.27
N CYS A 11 -12.75 23.05 -5.37
CA CYS A 11 -12.12 22.22 -6.39
C CYS A 11 -12.97 20.95 -6.46
N ASP A 12 -13.40 20.50 -7.64
CA ASP A 12 -14.01 19.17 -7.77
C ASP A 12 -12.90 18.12 -7.67
N SER A 13 -12.30 18.03 -6.48
CA SER A 13 -11.29 17.05 -6.13
C SER A 13 -12.03 15.80 -5.69
N SER A 14 -12.53 15.03 -6.65
CA SER A 14 -12.83 13.62 -6.41
C SER A 14 -11.58 12.99 -5.81
N VAL A 15 -11.62 12.72 -4.49
CA VAL A 15 -10.47 12.19 -3.76
C VAL A 15 -10.17 10.83 -4.36
N PHE A 16 -9.03 10.72 -5.03
CA PHE A 16 -8.59 9.45 -5.58
C PHE A 16 -8.19 8.53 -4.42
N THR A 17 -8.96 7.46 -4.24
CA THR A 17 -8.64 6.37 -3.31
C THR A 17 -8.19 5.16 -4.11
N PRO A 18 -6.87 4.91 -4.25
CA PRO A 18 -6.40 3.74 -4.98
C PRO A 18 -6.85 2.47 -4.27
N LYS A 19 -7.45 1.53 -5.01
CA LYS A 19 -7.77 0.18 -4.52
C LYS A 19 -6.67 -0.82 -4.82
N THR A 20 -5.79 -0.53 -5.77
CA THR A 20 -4.65 -1.39 -6.12
C THR A 20 -3.42 -0.54 -6.40
N MET A 21 -2.27 -0.97 -5.88
CA MET A 21 -0.99 -0.29 -6.02
C MET A 21 0.08 -1.26 -6.55
N LEU A 22 0.76 -0.86 -7.62
CA LEU A 22 1.95 -1.54 -8.12
C LEU A 22 3.17 -0.99 -7.37
N VAL A 23 3.89 -1.87 -6.66
CA VAL A 23 5.13 -1.55 -5.96
C VAL A 23 6.27 -2.19 -6.71
N THR A 24 7.23 -1.40 -7.17
CA THR A 24 8.45 -1.94 -7.78
C THR A 24 9.55 -2.07 -6.73
N GLY A 25 10.33 -3.15 -6.78
CA GLY A 25 11.40 -3.37 -5.81
C GLY A 25 10.89 -3.67 -4.38
N GLY A 26 9.68 -4.23 -4.25
CA GLY A 26 9.04 -4.48 -2.96
C GLY A 26 9.71 -5.54 -2.09
N ALA A 27 10.60 -6.37 -2.64
CA ALA A 27 11.42 -7.32 -1.86
C ALA A 27 12.72 -6.69 -1.33
N GLY A 28 13.03 -5.45 -1.69
CA GLY A 28 14.15 -4.68 -1.13
C GLY A 28 13.84 -4.07 0.25
N PHE A 29 14.84 -3.41 0.85
CA PHE A 29 14.75 -2.86 2.21
C PHE A 29 13.59 -1.85 2.42
N ILE A 30 13.49 -0.84 1.55
CA ILE A 30 12.42 0.16 1.65
C ILE A 30 11.09 -0.43 1.18
N GLY A 31 11.14 -1.20 0.09
CA GLY A 31 9.98 -1.82 -0.52
C GLY A 31 9.20 -2.70 0.45
N CYS A 32 9.87 -3.60 1.17
CA CYS A 32 9.18 -4.55 2.04
C CYS A 32 8.50 -3.87 3.23
N ASN A 33 9.14 -2.82 3.78
CA ASN A 33 8.59 -2.02 4.86
C ASN A 33 7.41 -1.17 4.38
N PHE A 34 7.48 -0.64 3.16
CA PHE A 34 6.37 0.08 2.54
C PHE A 34 5.16 -0.84 2.33
N VAL A 35 5.37 -2.04 1.74
CA VAL A 35 4.33 -3.06 1.57
C VAL A 35 3.68 -3.39 2.92
N ARG A 36 4.50 -3.67 3.93
CA ARG A 36 4.04 -3.99 5.30
C ARG A 36 3.24 -2.85 5.92
N TYR A 37 3.71 -1.61 5.76
CA TYR A 37 3.03 -0.42 6.27
C TYR A 37 1.66 -0.21 5.60
N MET A 38 1.60 -0.34 4.27
CA MET A 38 0.37 -0.15 3.51
C MET A 38 -0.67 -1.21 3.83
N LEU A 39 -0.28 -2.49 3.91
CA LEU A 39 -1.19 -3.58 4.30
C LEU A 39 -1.74 -3.40 5.72
N LYS A 40 -0.97 -2.77 6.63
CA LYS A 40 -1.42 -2.47 7.99
C LYS A 40 -2.35 -1.25 8.05
N THR A 41 -2.09 -0.24 7.22
CA THR A 41 -2.74 1.08 7.32
C THR A 41 -4.06 1.15 6.55
N ASP A 42 -4.11 0.50 5.40
CA ASP A 42 -5.30 0.47 4.54
C ASP A 42 -5.79 -0.99 4.39
N PRO A 43 -6.92 -1.35 5.01
CA PRO A 43 -7.49 -2.69 4.87
C PRO A 43 -8.03 -3.00 3.47
N GLU A 44 -8.35 -1.97 2.67
CA GLU A 44 -8.93 -2.13 1.34
C GLU A 44 -7.89 -2.13 0.21
N ILE A 45 -6.63 -1.78 0.50
CA ILE A 45 -5.58 -1.75 -0.52
C ILE A 45 -5.15 -3.16 -0.91
N ARG A 46 -5.03 -3.38 -2.22
CA ARG A 46 -4.33 -4.52 -2.82
C ARG A 46 -2.96 -4.08 -3.32
N ILE A 47 -1.92 -4.84 -3.01
CA ILE A 47 -0.56 -4.59 -3.46
C ILE A 47 -0.16 -5.64 -4.48
N VAL A 48 0.39 -5.16 -5.59
CA VAL A 48 1.06 -5.99 -6.60
C VAL A 48 2.53 -5.63 -6.56
N ASN A 49 3.40 -6.55 -6.16
CA ASN A 49 4.83 -6.33 -6.06
C ASN A 49 5.54 -6.85 -7.31
N LEU A 50 6.20 -5.94 -8.03
CA LEU A 50 7.08 -6.25 -9.15
C LEU A 50 8.53 -6.09 -8.71
N ASP A 51 9.19 -7.20 -8.37
CA ASP A 51 10.59 -7.21 -7.98
C ASP A 51 11.43 -8.08 -8.93
N ALA A 52 12.62 -7.61 -9.27
CA ALA A 52 13.57 -8.34 -10.11
C ALA A 52 14.40 -9.37 -9.32
N LEU A 53 14.28 -9.39 -7.99
CA LEU A 53 15.00 -10.28 -7.06
C LEU A 53 16.51 -10.29 -7.33
N THR A 54 17.05 -9.09 -7.54
CA THR A 54 18.50 -8.89 -7.65
C THR A 54 19.15 -9.01 -6.27
N TYR A 55 20.46 -8.74 -6.17
CA TYR A 55 21.21 -8.85 -4.90
C TYR A 55 20.52 -8.20 -3.68
N ALA A 56 19.83 -7.08 -3.87
CA ALA A 56 19.17 -6.36 -2.77
C ALA A 56 17.74 -6.85 -2.44
N GLY A 57 17.16 -7.74 -3.26
CA GLY A 57 15.80 -8.24 -3.10
C GLY A 57 15.77 -9.64 -2.50
N SER A 58 14.96 -9.86 -1.46
CA SER A 58 14.79 -11.18 -0.85
C SER A 58 13.32 -11.43 -0.49
N LEU A 59 12.80 -12.60 -0.87
CA LEU A 59 11.46 -13.03 -0.50
C LEU A 59 11.29 -13.20 1.01
N GLU A 60 12.38 -13.43 1.74
CA GLU A 60 12.39 -13.46 3.21
C GLU A 60 11.90 -12.14 3.80
N ASN A 61 12.17 -11.01 3.13
CA ASN A 61 11.73 -9.69 3.59
C ASN A 61 10.20 -9.52 3.53
N LEU A 62 9.52 -10.34 2.72
CA LEU A 62 8.07 -10.34 2.49
C LEU A 62 7.35 -11.45 3.27
N LYS A 63 8.02 -12.14 4.20
CA LYS A 63 7.36 -13.11 5.08
C LYS A 63 6.53 -12.41 6.16
N ASP A 64 5.50 -13.09 6.63
CA ASP A 64 4.66 -12.65 7.75
C ASP A 64 4.04 -11.26 7.50
N LEU A 65 3.60 -10.98 6.27
CA LEU A 65 2.91 -9.72 5.98
C LEU A 65 1.57 -9.67 6.75
N PRO A 66 1.07 -8.46 7.11
CA PRO A 66 -0.16 -8.32 7.89
C PRO A 66 -1.38 -8.99 7.25
N ASP A 67 -1.42 -9.06 5.93
CA ASP A 67 -2.42 -9.80 5.16
C ASP A 67 -1.83 -10.20 3.80
N GLU A 68 -1.37 -11.45 3.71
CA GLU A 68 -0.77 -12.01 2.50
C GLU A 68 -1.78 -12.15 1.35
N SER A 69 -3.09 -12.27 1.63
CA SER A 69 -4.11 -12.43 0.57
C SER A 69 -4.24 -11.18 -0.31
N ARG A 70 -3.80 -10.02 0.21
CA ARG A 70 -3.83 -8.73 -0.48
C ARG A 70 -2.50 -8.36 -1.13
N HIS A 71 -1.46 -9.20 -1.04
CA HIS A 71 -0.16 -8.99 -1.65
C HIS A 71 0.13 -10.09 -2.68
N VAL A 72 0.39 -9.68 -3.93
CA VAL A 72 0.72 -10.59 -5.05
C VAL A 72 2.04 -10.21 -5.67
#